data_AF-A0A8T0GS98-F1
#
_entry.id   AF-A0A8T0GS98-F1
#
_cell.length_a   1.000
_cell.length_b   1.000
_cell.length_c   1.000
_cell.angle_alpha   90.00
_cell.angle_beta   90.00
_cell.angle_gamma   90.00
#
_symmetry.space_group_name_H-M   'P 1'
#
loop_
_entity.id
_entity.type
_entity.pdbx_description
1 polymer ?
#
loop_
_entity_poly.entity_id
_entity_poly.type
_entity_poly.pdbx_seq_one_letter_code
_entity_poly.pdbx_strand_id
1 'polypeptide(L)'
;MDSVPDIVPILNKELRTITTKLRQTIQDLRELDESRLRERGRIFRDSFLAKLSLLLRGSVVAPPEKYGESLQDERVQGGAFVSPDGVQMPYKHVPNASMRLYGGAQYHRAMAEFRLIVGKLKCQTISREEIVNACGVEDIHDGTNYVRAACVIATSKAIDVFEPLLQQLGFRLSHILRRSLPIAFYLQQRDGDYLSSHAFFVGLIAKAFESFVESTERDCLGKCMEDLKSMTRYVTWSIHNKGRSALRHFLGSVATTADQSPTSNLTNIGLEGSPPFNRTISYKLDHKGRPENKATSPIHESSQTTHVKLVNLLESTLWNRKLAPTLEDIVNALVAQIFEGIRDHCVASAEMKFNCFFLMPMVDKFPAVLREELEIAFQENIDVFNVAQVRQGLEQERADLALQLKQVEKLHEKFISIHYQLSSSQPVPHPQQETGEGWSASPADTGPSV
;
A
#
# COMPACT_ATOMS: atom_id res chain seq x y z
N MET A 1 -40.09 5.53 60.53
CA MET A 1 -39.97 6.99 60.30
C MET A 1 -38.54 7.47 60.54
N ASP A 2 -37.65 6.62 61.07
CA ASP A 2 -36.25 6.93 61.40
C ASP A 2 -35.33 7.14 60.19
N SER A 3 -35.81 6.90 58.96
CA SER A 3 -35.03 6.96 57.73
C SER A 3 -34.98 8.35 57.08
N VAL A 4 -35.79 9.30 57.56
CA VAL A 4 -35.89 10.66 56.97
C VAL A 4 -34.56 11.43 57.00
N PRO A 5 -33.74 11.39 58.08
CA PRO A 5 -32.43 12.04 58.11
C PRO A 5 -31.43 11.48 57.09
N ASP A 6 -31.53 10.20 56.74
CA ASP A 6 -30.62 9.54 55.78
C ASP A 6 -31.01 9.82 54.32
N ILE A 7 -32.29 10.10 54.06
CA ILE A 7 -32.82 10.32 52.70
C ILE A 7 -32.49 11.74 52.18
N VAL A 8 -32.44 12.75 53.06
CA VAL A 8 -32.17 14.15 52.68
C VAL A 8 -30.78 14.35 52.05
N PRO A 9 -29.68 13.77 52.58
CA PRO A 9 -28.35 13.79 51.94
C PRO A 9 -28.32 13.12 50.56
N ILE A 10 -29.08 12.04 50.36
CA ILE A 10 -29.16 11.33 49.08
C ILE A 10 -29.85 12.21 48.04
N LEU A 11 -30.97 12.84 48.39
CA LEU A 11 -31.67 13.81 47.53
C LEU A 11 -30.77 14.99 47.18
N ASN A 12 -29.98 15.50 48.13
CA ASN A 12 -29.00 16.55 47.87
C ASN A 12 -27.92 16.14 46.85
N LYS A 13 -27.42 14.90 46.95
CA LYS A 13 -26.44 14.36 45.99
C LYS A 13 -27.05 14.22 44.59
N GLU A 14 -28.27 13.71 44.50
CA GLU A 14 -29.00 13.60 43.23
C GLU A 14 -29.27 14.97 42.61
N LEU A 15 -29.72 15.94 43.41
CA LEU A 15 -30.00 17.30 42.95
C LEU A 15 -28.73 17.97 42.39
N ARG A 16 -27.59 17.82 43.06
CA ARG A 16 -26.28 18.28 42.55
C ARG A 16 -25.87 17.58 41.25
N THR A 17 -26.15 16.29 41.13
CA THR A 17 -25.81 15.49 39.94
C THR A 17 -26.66 15.93 38.75
N ILE A 18 -27.98 16.04 38.92
CA ILE A 18 -28.91 16.49 37.89
C ILE A 18 -28.61 17.94 37.48
N THR A 19 -28.32 18.82 38.45
CA THR A 19 -27.94 20.21 38.16
C THR A 19 -26.67 20.30 37.34
N THR A 20 -25.65 19.52 37.68
CA THR A 20 -24.38 19.48 36.93
C THR A 20 -24.61 18.97 35.52
N LYS A 21 -25.38 17.88 35.36
CA LYS A 21 -25.74 17.34 34.04
C LYS A 21 -26.54 18.35 33.21
N LEU A 22 -27.55 19.00 33.79
CA LEU A 22 -28.34 20.02 33.09
C LEU A 22 -27.48 21.21 32.64
N ARG A 23 -26.53 21.66 33.47
CA ARG A 23 -25.57 22.71 33.08
C ARG A 23 -24.69 22.25 31.92
N GLN A 24 -24.23 20.99 31.95
CA GLN A 24 -23.46 20.41 30.85
C GLN A 24 -24.28 20.36 29.56
N THR A 25 -25.52 19.84 29.58
CA THR A 25 -26.40 19.80 28.40
C THR A 25 -26.70 21.20 27.85
N ILE A 26 -26.89 22.20 28.71
CA ILE A 26 -27.08 23.60 28.28
C ILE A 26 -25.79 24.14 27.63
N GLN A 27 -24.63 23.79 28.16
CA GLN A 27 -23.35 24.17 27.58
C GLN A 27 -23.14 23.48 26.21
N ASP A 28 -23.46 22.19 26.09
CA ASP A 28 -23.37 21.43 24.85
C ASP A 28 -24.31 22.00 23.77
N LEU A 29 -25.53 22.43 24.14
CA LEU A 29 -26.46 23.15 23.26
C LEU A 29 -25.92 24.50 22.78
N ARG A 30 -25.13 25.19 23.62
CA ARG A 30 -24.45 26.45 23.25
C ARG A 30 -23.23 26.20 22.36
N GLU A 31 -22.58 25.06 22.52
CA GLU A 31 -21.45 24.64 21.68
C GLU A 31 -21.88 24.15 20.29
N LEU A 32 -23.16 23.84 20.12
CA LEU A 32 -23.82 23.52 18.84
C LEU A 32 -23.98 24.72 17.88
N ASP A 33 -23.11 25.72 18.00
CA ASP A 33 -22.97 26.82 17.05
C ASP A 33 -22.28 26.30 15.79
N GLU A 34 -22.96 26.44 14.66
CA GLU A 34 -22.51 25.96 13.36
C GLU A 34 -21.14 26.52 12.98
N SER A 35 -20.86 27.78 13.31
CA SER A 35 -19.57 28.41 13.01
C SER A 35 -18.41 27.77 13.78
N ARG A 36 -18.62 27.48 15.07
CA ARG A 36 -17.65 26.82 15.95
C ARG A 36 -17.45 25.34 15.56
N LEU A 37 -18.52 24.69 15.10
CA LEU A 37 -18.49 23.30 14.69
C LEU A 37 -17.74 23.11 13.37
N ARG A 38 -17.93 24.02 12.41
CA ARG A 38 -17.12 24.08 11.18
C ARG A 38 -15.65 24.28 11.51
N GLU A 39 -15.32 25.18 12.44
CA GLU A 39 -13.93 25.39 12.86
C GLU A 39 -13.32 24.16 13.53
N ARG A 40 -14.07 23.51 14.43
CA ARG A 40 -13.65 22.25 15.04
C ARG A 40 -13.49 21.13 14.00
N GLY A 41 -14.34 21.11 12.98
CA GLY A 41 -14.22 20.22 11.83
C GLY A 41 -12.94 20.45 11.03
N ARG A 42 -12.57 21.72 10.77
CA ARG A 42 -11.31 22.08 10.11
C ARG A 42 -10.09 21.61 10.91
N ILE A 43 -10.07 21.86 12.22
CA ILE A 43 -9.00 21.40 13.12
C ILE A 43 -8.92 19.87 13.12
N PHE A 44 -10.05 19.17 13.22
CA PHE A 44 -10.10 17.72 13.17
C PHE A 44 -9.56 17.17 11.84
N ARG A 45 -9.96 17.76 10.72
CA ARG A 45 -9.47 17.40 9.38
C ARG A 45 -7.95 17.58 9.29
N ASP A 46 -7.42 18.71 9.73
CA ASP A 46 -5.98 18.96 9.64
C ASP A 46 -5.17 18.05 10.59
N SER A 47 -5.70 17.75 11.78
CA SER A 47 -5.14 16.73 12.69
C SER A 47 -5.14 15.34 12.04
N PHE A 48 -6.26 14.93 11.42
CA PHE A 48 -6.37 13.68 10.66
C PHE A 48 -5.31 13.59 9.55
N LEU A 49 -5.18 14.62 8.73
CA LEU A 49 -4.21 14.68 7.63
C LEU A 49 -2.76 14.59 8.14
N ALA A 50 -2.45 15.22 9.28
CA ALA A 50 -1.14 15.09 9.91
C ALA A 50 -0.85 13.65 10.37
N LYS A 51 -1.84 12.96 10.97
CA LYS A 51 -1.70 11.54 11.35
C LYS A 51 -1.54 10.62 10.16
N LEU A 52 -2.31 10.85 9.09
CA LEU A 52 -2.20 10.09 7.85
C LEU A 52 -0.79 10.24 7.24
N SER A 53 -0.29 11.47 7.14
CA SER A 53 1.07 11.73 6.63
C SER A 53 2.14 11.02 7.47
N LEU A 54 2.00 11.04 8.80
CA LEU A 54 2.90 10.33 9.72
C LEU A 54 2.88 8.81 9.48
N LEU A 55 1.71 8.21 9.25
CA LEU A 55 1.59 6.78 8.96
C LEU A 55 2.22 6.39 7.61
N LEU A 56 2.08 7.24 6.59
CA LEU A 56 2.66 7.00 5.26
C LEU A 56 4.18 7.16 5.25
N ARG A 57 4.74 8.10 6.01
CA ARG A 57 6.19 8.28 6.14
C ARG A 57 6.86 7.20 7.01
N GLY A 58 6.09 6.59 7.91
CA GLY A 58 6.57 5.62 8.88
C GLY A 58 6.44 6.14 10.30
N SER A 59 5.89 5.31 11.17
CA SER A 59 5.57 5.68 12.55
C SER A 59 5.61 4.45 13.45
N VAL A 60 6.03 4.66 14.70
CA VAL A 60 6.00 3.64 15.77
C VAL A 60 4.88 3.90 16.79
N VAL A 61 4.01 4.86 16.51
CA VAL A 61 3.06 5.41 17.48
C VAL A 61 1.84 4.50 17.69
N ALA A 62 1.44 3.74 16.67
CA ALA A 62 0.33 2.79 16.77
C ALA A 62 0.86 1.39 17.15
N PRO A 63 0.20 0.66 18.06
CA PRO A 63 0.65 -0.67 18.48
C PRO A 63 0.55 -1.68 17.32
N PRO A 64 1.67 -2.30 16.88
CA PRO A 64 1.69 -3.27 15.80
C PRO A 64 0.85 -4.53 16.08
N GLU A 65 0.63 -4.88 17.35
CA GLU A 65 -0.17 -6.04 17.75
C GLU A 65 -1.64 -5.87 17.35
N LYS A 66 -2.14 -4.63 17.37
CA LYS A 66 -3.53 -4.30 17.03
C LYS A 66 -3.70 -3.93 15.56
N TYR A 67 -2.76 -3.16 15.01
CA TYR A 67 -2.91 -2.54 13.70
C TYR A 67 -1.95 -3.08 12.64
N GLY A 68 -0.92 -3.82 13.02
CA GLY A 68 0.02 -4.41 12.06
C GLY A 68 -0.46 -5.75 11.53
N GLU A 69 -0.22 -5.98 10.24
CA GLU A 69 -0.44 -7.27 9.57
C GLU A 69 0.90 -7.94 9.30
N SER A 70 0.95 -9.27 9.39
CA SER A 70 2.03 -10.05 8.79
C SER A 70 1.81 -10.18 7.28
N LEU A 71 2.83 -10.62 6.54
CA LEU A 71 2.68 -10.87 5.10
C LEU A 71 1.62 -11.94 4.82
N GLN A 72 1.45 -12.92 5.70
CA GLN A 72 0.43 -13.94 5.54
C GLN A 72 -0.98 -13.35 5.70
N ASP A 73 -1.18 -12.47 6.69
CA ASP A 73 -2.47 -11.79 6.92
C ASP A 73 -2.83 -10.91 5.74
N GLU A 74 -1.84 -10.17 5.21
CA GLU A 74 -1.99 -9.38 3.99
C GLU A 74 -2.48 -10.25 2.85
N ARG A 75 -1.78 -11.36 2.55
CA ARG A 75 -2.11 -12.26 1.44
C ARG A 75 -3.54 -12.79 1.51
N VAL A 76 -4.06 -13.00 2.71
CA VAL A 76 -5.44 -13.43 2.93
C VAL A 76 -6.43 -12.27 2.71
N GLN A 77 -6.16 -11.09 3.27
CA GLN A 77 -7.13 -9.98 3.27
C GLN A 77 -7.05 -9.09 2.02
N GLY A 78 -5.85 -8.74 1.61
CA GLY A 78 -5.58 -7.87 0.45
C GLY A 78 -5.18 -8.64 -0.83
N GLY A 79 -5.33 -9.98 -0.86
CA GLY A 79 -5.13 -10.84 -2.05
C GLY A 79 -3.69 -11.25 -2.38
N ALA A 80 -3.37 -12.54 -2.46
CA ALA A 80 -2.04 -13.04 -2.80
C ALA A 80 -1.67 -12.81 -4.27
N PHE A 81 -0.36 -12.77 -4.60
CA PHE A 81 0.05 -12.87 -5.99
C PHE A 81 -0.18 -14.30 -6.51
N VAL A 82 -0.92 -14.41 -7.61
CA VAL A 82 -1.33 -15.68 -8.23
C VAL A 82 -0.82 -15.73 -9.66
N SER A 83 -0.23 -16.87 -10.05
CA SER A 83 0.19 -17.13 -11.42
C SER A 83 -1.02 -17.25 -12.35
N PRO A 84 -0.83 -17.19 -13.68
CA PRO A 84 -1.92 -17.47 -14.64
C PRO A 84 -2.60 -18.82 -14.42
N ASP A 85 -1.90 -19.80 -13.84
CA ASP A 85 -2.41 -21.14 -13.54
C ASP A 85 -3.29 -21.19 -12.27
N GLY A 86 -3.53 -20.04 -11.63
CA GLY A 86 -4.34 -19.96 -10.41
C GLY A 86 -3.58 -20.35 -9.12
N VAL A 87 -2.27 -20.62 -9.21
CA VAL A 87 -1.46 -21.04 -8.06
C VAL A 87 -0.82 -19.85 -7.38
N GLN A 88 -0.89 -19.80 -6.04
CA GLN A 88 -0.23 -18.74 -5.28
C GLN A 88 1.29 -18.81 -5.43
N MET A 89 1.88 -17.66 -5.74
CA MET A 89 3.31 -17.54 -5.96
C MET A 89 4.08 -17.62 -4.63
N PRO A 90 5.23 -18.30 -4.59
CA PRO A 90 6.00 -18.44 -3.35
C PRO A 90 6.61 -17.10 -2.91
N TYR A 91 6.41 -16.76 -1.64
CA TYR A 91 6.93 -15.52 -1.01
C TYR A 91 8.16 -15.78 -0.12
N LYS A 92 8.83 -16.92 -0.31
CA LYS A 92 10.07 -17.24 0.43
C LYS A 92 11.09 -16.12 0.17
N HIS A 93 11.70 -15.61 1.24
CA HIS A 93 12.69 -14.52 1.24
C HIS A 93 12.16 -13.09 1.12
N VAL A 94 10.84 -12.86 1.22
CA VAL A 94 10.33 -11.49 1.36
C VAL A 94 10.81 -10.91 2.70
N PRO A 95 11.47 -9.73 2.71
CA PRO A 95 11.93 -9.08 3.93
C PRO A 95 10.77 -8.82 4.89
N ASN A 96 11.01 -8.98 6.19
CA ASN A 96 10.04 -8.66 7.25
C ASN A 96 8.70 -9.41 7.12
N ALA A 97 8.68 -10.59 6.48
CA ALA A 97 7.44 -11.34 6.24
C ALA A 97 6.67 -11.70 7.52
N SER A 98 7.38 -12.03 8.60
CA SER A 98 6.80 -12.37 9.90
C SER A 98 6.47 -11.16 10.78
N MET A 99 6.96 -9.97 10.44
CA MET A 99 6.75 -8.76 11.24
C MET A 99 5.35 -8.19 11.02
N ARG A 100 4.76 -7.61 12.05
CA ARG A 100 3.49 -6.89 11.94
C ARG A 100 3.75 -5.44 11.52
N LEU A 101 3.36 -5.07 10.30
CA LEU A 101 3.61 -3.74 9.73
C LEU A 101 2.29 -3.07 9.34
N TYR A 102 2.31 -1.74 9.29
CA TYR A 102 1.20 -0.91 8.81
C TYR A 102 1.75 0.33 8.05
N GLY A 103 0.88 1.03 7.33
CA GLY A 103 1.22 2.30 6.66
C GLY A 103 2.33 2.14 5.61
N GLY A 104 3.27 3.08 5.57
CA GLY A 104 4.35 3.09 4.58
C GLY A 104 5.27 1.86 4.62
N ALA A 105 5.56 1.34 5.81
CA ALA A 105 6.39 0.14 5.95
C ALA A 105 5.72 -1.09 5.32
N GLN A 106 4.40 -1.20 5.49
CA GLN A 106 3.58 -2.24 4.90
C GLN A 106 3.55 -2.14 3.37
N TYR A 107 3.35 -0.92 2.87
CA TYR A 107 3.38 -0.59 1.44
C TYR A 107 4.70 -1.02 0.79
N HIS A 108 5.85 -0.69 1.39
CA HIS A 108 7.16 -1.06 0.87
C HIS A 108 7.38 -2.58 0.87
N ARG A 109 6.86 -3.31 1.87
CA ARG A 109 6.93 -4.78 1.88
C ARG A 109 6.17 -5.38 0.71
N ALA A 110 4.94 -4.93 0.43
CA ALA A 110 4.16 -5.41 -0.70
C ALA A 110 4.86 -5.12 -2.05
N MET A 111 5.46 -3.95 -2.20
CA MET A 111 6.27 -3.62 -3.38
C MET A 111 7.51 -4.51 -3.51
N ALA A 112 8.18 -4.82 -2.40
CA ALA A 112 9.32 -5.72 -2.37
C ALA A 112 8.93 -7.18 -2.72
N GLU A 113 7.77 -7.65 -2.24
CA GLU A 113 7.20 -8.94 -2.63
C GLU A 113 6.98 -8.98 -4.16
N PHE A 114 6.31 -7.97 -4.72
CA PHE A 114 6.09 -7.87 -6.16
C PHE A 114 7.40 -7.92 -6.95
N ARG A 115 8.39 -7.11 -6.57
CA ARG A 115 9.71 -7.10 -7.23
C ARG A 115 10.39 -8.46 -7.19
N LEU A 116 10.34 -9.15 -6.04
CA LEU A 116 10.98 -10.46 -5.87
C LEU A 116 10.29 -11.57 -6.64
N ILE A 117 8.96 -11.58 -6.67
CA ILE A 117 8.16 -12.60 -7.33
C ILE A 117 8.19 -12.37 -8.85
N VAL A 118 7.79 -11.17 -9.29
CA VAL A 118 7.66 -10.85 -10.71
C VAL A 118 9.02 -10.71 -11.37
N GLY A 119 10.04 -10.19 -10.69
CA GLY A 119 11.40 -10.09 -11.23
C GLY A 119 12.09 -11.44 -11.45
N LYS A 120 11.55 -12.55 -10.92
CA LYS A 120 12.09 -13.91 -11.11
C LYS A 120 11.23 -14.77 -12.04
N LEU A 121 10.12 -14.23 -12.56
CA LEU A 121 9.27 -14.93 -13.51
C LEU A 121 10.02 -15.24 -14.79
N LYS A 122 9.94 -16.50 -15.23
CA LYS A 122 10.46 -16.94 -16.52
C LYS A 122 9.31 -17.08 -17.51
N CYS A 123 9.63 -16.89 -18.79
CA CYS A 123 8.68 -17.21 -19.85
C CYS A 123 8.36 -18.71 -19.80
N GLN A 124 7.09 -19.06 -19.97
CA GLN A 124 6.68 -20.46 -20.11
C GLN A 124 7.27 -21.06 -21.38
N THR A 125 7.45 -22.39 -21.38
CA THR A 125 7.92 -23.12 -22.56
C THR A 125 6.97 -22.93 -23.74
N ILE A 126 7.52 -22.75 -24.93
CA ILE A 126 6.76 -22.45 -26.13
C ILE A 126 6.71 -23.72 -26.97
N SER A 127 5.51 -24.12 -27.33
CA SER A 127 5.27 -25.25 -28.19
C SER A 127 5.62 -24.92 -29.64
N ARG A 128 5.96 -25.96 -30.42
CA ARG A 128 6.12 -25.84 -31.87
C ARG A 128 4.87 -25.29 -32.54
N GLU A 129 3.69 -25.65 -32.04
CA GLU A 129 2.40 -25.16 -32.54
C GLU A 129 2.27 -23.65 -32.39
N GLU A 130 2.61 -23.09 -31.23
CA GLU A 130 2.65 -21.63 -31.00
C GLU A 130 3.62 -20.93 -31.97
N ILE A 131 4.80 -21.51 -32.20
CA ILE A 131 5.80 -20.97 -33.14
C ILE A 131 5.22 -20.93 -34.55
N VAL A 132 4.72 -22.06 -35.05
CA VAL A 132 4.18 -22.17 -36.41
C VAL A 132 2.97 -21.26 -36.61
N ASN A 133 2.09 -21.15 -35.61
CA ASN A 133 0.93 -20.24 -35.67
C ASN A 133 1.35 -18.76 -35.72
N ALA A 134 2.43 -18.39 -35.01
CA ALA A 134 2.95 -17.02 -35.01
C ALA A 134 3.73 -16.65 -36.29
N CYS A 135 4.15 -17.64 -37.07
CA CYS A 135 4.96 -17.45 -38.27
C CYS A 135 4.20 -16.85 -39.45
N GLY A 136 2.89 -17.12 -39.58
CA GLY A 136 2.00 -16.50 -40.57
C GLY A 136 2.49 -16.53 -42.03
N VAL A 137 1.90 -15.67 -42.87
CA VAL A 137 2.31 -15.41 -44.26
C VAL A 137 2.61 -13.91 -44.37
N GLU A 138 3.77 -13.52 -44.89
CA GLU A 138 4.10 -12.12 -45.20
C GLU A 138 3.81 -11.81 -46.68
N ASP A 139 3.32 -10.59 -46.97
CA ASP A 139 2.87 -10.17 -48.32
C ASP A 139 4.00 -10.06 -49.37
N ILE A 140 5.27 -10.09 -48.94
CA ILE A 140 6.42 -9.70 -49.76
C ILE A 140 7.39 -10.87 -50.00
N HIS A 141 7.39 -11.90 -49.14
CA HIS A 141 8.32 -13.03 -49.21
C HIS A 141 7.65 -14.36 -48.81
N ASP A 142 7.96 -15.44 -49.55
CA ASP A 142 7.56 -16.84 -49.25
C ASP A 142 8.38 -17.46 -48.09
N GLY A 143 9.02 -16.62 -47.29
CA GLY A 143 9.87 -16.99 -46.16
C GLY A 143 9.23 -16.64 -44.82
N THR A 144 9.49 -17.46 -43.81
CA THR A 144 8.99 -17.26 -42.44
C THR A 144 9.87 -16.30 -41.67
N ASN A 145 9.30 -15.27 -41.03
CA ASN A 145 10.04 -14.35 -40.18
C ASN A 145 9.98 -14.76 -38.70
N TYR A 146 10.93 -15.62 -38.28
CA TYR A 146 10.98 -16.14 -36.91
C TYR A 146 11.26 -15.08 -35.84
N VAL A 147 11.86 -13.94 -36.19
CA VAL A 147 12.04 -12.80 -35.26
C VAL A 147 10.69 -12.17 -34.97
N ARG A 148 9.90 -11.91 -36.01
CA ARG A 148 8.54 -11.39 -35.86
C ARG A 148 7.69 -12.37 -35.04
N ALA A 149 7.76 -13.67 -35.36
CA ALA A 149 7.06 -14.71 -34.62
C ALA A 149 7.44 -14.70 -33.13
N ALA A 150 8.74 -14.63 -32.82
CA ALA A 150 9.22 -14.51 -31.45
C ALA A 150 8.69 -13.25 -30.74
N CYS A 151 8.69 -12.09 -31.41
CA CYS A 151 8.13 -10.87 -30.84
C CYS A 151 6.64 -11.02 -30.52
N VAL A 152 5.84 -11.58 -31.44
CA VAL A 152 4.39 -11.78 -31.26
C VAL A 152 4.10 -12.71 -30.08
N ILE A 153 4.82 -13.84 -29.97
CA ILE A 153 4.64 -14.78 -28.88
C ILE A 153 5.06 -14.15 -27.55
N ALA A 154 6.22 -13.49 -27.52
CA ALA A 154 6.76 -12.87 -26.31
C ALA A 154 5.83 -11.78 -25.77
N THR A 155 5.30 -10.92 -26.66
CA THR A 155 4.39 -9.83 -26.25
C THR A 155 3.06 -10.37 -25.78
N SER A 156 2.48 -11.36 -26.47
CA SER A 156 1.25 -12.02 -26.03
C SER A 156 1.42 -12.62 -24.64
N LYS A 157 2.43 -13.48 -24.45
CA LYS A 157 2.69 -14.11 -23.14
C LYS A 157 2.99 -13.08 -22.05
N ALA A 158 3.68 -12.00 -22.38
CA ALA A 158 3.97 -10.94 -21.41
C ALA A 158 2.71 -10.21 -20.95
N ILE A 159 1.78 -9.89 -21.86
CA ILE A 159 0.51 -9.25 -21.51
C ILE A 159 -0.30 -10.18 -20.60
N ASP A 160 -0.47 -11.44 -21.00
CA ASP A 160 -1.26 -12.44 -20.24
C ASP A 160 -0.71 -12.67 -18.82
N VAL A 161 0.60 -12.51 -18.62
CA VAL A 161 1.24 -12.66 -17.31
C VAL A 161 1.21 -11.36 -16.51
N PHE A 162 1.59 -10.23 -17.08
CA PHE A 162 1.86 -9.01 -16.30
C PHE A 162 0.61 -8.16 -16.04
N GLU A 163 -0.39 -8.17 -16.92
CA GLU A 163 -1.65 -7.47 -16.69
C GLU A 163 -2.35 -7.89 -15.38
N PRO A 164 -2.65 -9.17 -15.13
CA PRO A 164 -3.27 -9.58 -13.88
C PRO A 164 -2.39 -9.30 -12.65
N LEU A 165 -1.05 -9.39 -12.78
CA LEU A 165 -0.13 -9.12 -11.66
C LEU A 165 -0.11 -7.64 -11.26
N LEU A 166 -0.21 -6.72 -12.23
CA LEU A 166 -0.33 -5.29 -11.95
C LEU A 166 -1.66 -4.96 -11.25
N GLN A 167 -2.75 -5.61 -11.65
CA GLN A 167 -4.06 -5.49 -10.98
C GLN A 167 -4.00 -5.99 -9.54
N GLN A 168 -3.39 -7.17 -9.31
CA GLN A 168 -3.19 -7.72 -7.97
C GLN A 168 -2.35 -6.79 -7.09
N LEU A 169 -1.30 -6.16 -7.65
CA LEU A 169 -0.52 -5.14 -6.94
C LEU A 169 -1.37 -3.94 -6.57
N GLY A 170 -2.15 -3.38 -7.51
CA GLY A 170 -3.04 -2.25 -7.24
C GLY A 170 -4.04 -2.54 -6.12
N PHE A 171 -4.70 -3.71 -6.18
CA PHE A 171 -5.62 -4.15 -5.15
C PHE A 171 -4.95 -4.27 -3.77
N ARG A 172 -3.77 -4.91 -3.70
CA ARG A 172 -2.99 -5.06 -2.46
C ARG A 172 -2.60 -3.71 -1.87
N LEU A 173 -2.09 -2.78 -2.67
CA LEU A 173 -1.65 -1.46 -2.18
C LEU A 173 -2.85 -0.61 -1.73
N SER A 174 -3.98 -0.71 -2.41
CA SER A 174 -5.24 -0.08 -1.99
C SER A 174 -5.76 -0.61 -0.65
N HIS A 175 -5.69 -1.92 -0.42
CA HIS A 175 -6.00 -2.52 0.89
C HIS A 175 -5.15 -1.88 2.00
N ILE A 176 -3.83 -1.79 1.77
CA ILE A 176 -2.89 -1.21 2.75
C ILE A 176 -3.25 0.25 3.06
N LEU A 177 -3.55 1.06 2.04
CA LEU A 177 -3.94 2.46 2.25
C LEU A 177 -5.29 2.58 2.95
N ARG A 178 -6.31 1.80 2.57
CA ARG A 178 -7.60 1.79 3.28
C ARG A 178 -7.44 1.48 4.77
N ARG A 179 -6.53 0.55 5.12
CA ARG A 179 -6.22 0.24 6.51
C ARG A 179 -5.53 1.37 7.28
N SER A 180 -4.94 2.36 6.61
CA SER A 180 -4.37 3.53 7.30
C SER A 180 -5.44 4.43 7.92
N LEU A 181 -6.68 4.41 7.40
CA LEU A 181 -7.81 5.21 7.89
C LEU A 181 -8.19 4.90 9.35
N PRO A 182 -8.51 3.64 9.74
CA PRO A 182 -8.83 3.34 11.14
C PRO A 182 -7.64 3.56 12.10
N ILE A 183 -6.41 3.47 11.61
CA ILE A 183 -5.21 3.77 12.41
C ILE A 183 -5.11 5.27 12.67
N ALA A 184 -5.34 6.09 11.65
CA ALA A 184 -5.34 7.55 11.79
C ALA A 184 -6.42 8.01 12.78
N PHE A 185 -7.64 7.47 12.70
CA PHE A 185 -8.70 7.76 13.67
C PHE A 185 -8.37 7.30 15.09
N TYR A 186 -7.71 6.15 15.25
CA TYR A 186 -7.25 5.71 16.57
C TYR A 186 -6.22 6.69 17.17
N LEU A 187 -5.25 7.14 16.37
CA LEU A 187 -4.25 8.11 16.82
C LEU A 187 -4.91 9.44 17.22
N GLN A 188 -5.95 9.84 16.49
CA GLN A 188 -6.70 11.05 16.77
C GLN A 188 -7.53 10.96 18.05
N GLN A 189 -8.18 9.82 18.28
CA GLN A 189 -8.90 9.55 19.54
C GLN A 189 -7.96 9.56 20.74
N ARG A 190 -6.77 8.98 20.59
CA ARG A 190 -5.76 8.93 21.67
C ARG A 190 -5.27 10.32 22.08
N ASP A 191 -5.17 11.24 21.14
CA ASP A 191 -4.68 12.60 21.39
C ASP A 191 -5.80 13.54 21.91
N GLY A 192 -7.03 13.03 22.12
CA GLY A 192 -8.15 13.78 22.68
C GLY A 192 -9.01 14.53 21.64
N ASP A 193 -8.64 14.48 20.37
CA ASP A 193 -9.33 15.13 19.25
C ASP A 193 -10.52 14.29 18.75
N TYR A 194 -11.45 13.96 19.64
CA TYR A 194 -12.56 13.04 19.29
C TYR A 194 -13.86 13.79 19.00
N LEU A 195 -14.39 13.58 17.79
CA LEU A 195 -15.71 14.04 17.33
C LEU A 195 -16.69 12.86 17.23
N SER A 196 -16.67 11.88 18.14
CA SER A 196 -17.59 10.71 18.06
C SER A 196 -19.06 11.08 17.98
N SER A 197 -19.44 12.20 18.58
CA SER A 197 -20.82 12.68 18.56
C SER A 197 -21.29 13.03 17.14
N HIS A 198 -20.35 13.17 16.18
CA HIS A 198 -20.62 13.50 14.78
C HIS A 198 -20.13 12.37 13.85
N ALA A 199 -20.73 11.19 13.99
CA ALA A 199 -20.45 10.03 13.14
C ALA A 199 -20.59 10.33 11.64
N PHE A 200 -21.51 11.23 11.25
CA PHE A 200 -21.69 11.64 9.86
C PHE A 200 -20.46 12.38 9.30
N PHE A 201 -19.88 13.30 10.06
CA PHE A 201 -18.68 14.03 9.66
C PHE A 201 -17.47 13.10 9.48
N VAL A 202 -17.27 12.17 10.42
CA VAL A 202 -16.21 11.16 10.32
C VAL A 202 -16.46 10.24 9.11
N GLY A 203 -17.72 9.87 8.86
CA GLY A 203 -18.12 9.10 7.68
C GLY A 203 -17.86 9.84 6.36
N LEU A 204 -18.01 11.16 6.33
CA LEU A 204 -17.70 11.98 5.16
C LEU A 204 -16.20 11.96 4.84
N ILE A 205 -15.34 12.11 5.85
CA ILE A 205 -13.88 12.00 5.70
C ILE A 205 -13.48 10.59 5.23
N ALA A 206 -14.08 9.55 5.84
CA ALA A 206 -13.84 8.16 5.46
C ALA A 206 -14.20 7.90 3.99
N LYS A 207 -15.39 8.34 3.57
CA LYS A 207 -15.87 8.20 2.19
C LYS A 207 -14.99 8.96 1.20
N ALA A 208 -14.60 10.20 1.52
CA ALA A 208 -13.69 11.00 0.70
C ALA A 208 -12.34 10.27 0.52
N PHE A 209 -11.79 9.72 1.61
CA PHE A 209 -10.55 8.96 1.58
C PHE A 209 -10.66 7.69 0.74
N GLU A 210 -11.69 6.87 0.96
CA GLU A 210 -11.90 5.62 0.20
C GLU A 210 -12.10 5.87 -1.29
N SER A 211 -12.92 6.86 -1.64
CA SER A 211 -13.15 7.29 -3.02
C SER A 211 -11.84 7.77 -3.68
N PHE A 212 -11.02 8.54 -2.94
CA PHE A 212 -9.74 9.01 -3.45
C PHE A 212 -8.74 7.87 -3.66
N VAL A 213 -8.66 6.90 -2.75
CA VAL A 213 -7.81 5.71 -2.91
C VAL A 213 -8.22 4.93 -4.16
N GLU A 214 -9.51 4.69 -4.36
CA GLU A 214 -10.02 3.95 -5.52
C GLU A 214 -9.76 4.66 -6.85
N SER A 215 -10.02 5.97 -6.89
CA SER A 215 -9.77 6.76 -8.09
C SER A 215 -8.28 6.80 -8.43
N THR A 216 -7.44 7.04 -7.44
CA THR A 216 -5.98 7.12 -7.62
C THR A 216 -5.39 5.76 -8.02
N GLU A 217 -5.88 4.66 -7.46
CA GLU A 217 -5.47 3.32 -7.86
C GLU A 217 -5.81 3.05 -9.32
N ARG A 218 -7.07 3.30 -9.71
CA ARG A 218 -7.52 3.12 -11.10
C ARG A 218 -6.68 3.93 -12.08
N ASP A 219 -6.40 5.18 -11.74
CA ASP A 219 -5.58 6.08 -12.56
C ASP A 219 -4.11 5.65 -12.65
N CYS A 220 -3.54 5.10 -11.57
CA CYS A 220 -2.19 4.57 -11.56
C CYS A 220 -2.10 3.27 -12.36
N LEU A 221 -3.06 2.38 -12.17
CA LEU A 221 -3.17 1.12 -12.88
C LEU A 221 -3.33 1.36 -14.39
N GLY A 222 -4.20 2.30 -14.78
CA GLY A 222 -4.37 2.72 -16.17
C GLY A 222 -3.04 3.13 -16.82
N LYS A 223 -2.23 3.94 -16.12
CA LYS A 223 -0.88 4.31 -16.60
C LYS A 223 0.05 3.11 -16.73
N CYS A 224 -0.01 2.14 -15.81
CA CYS A 224 0.79 0.93 -15.90
C CYS A 224 0.38 0.07 -17.11
N MET A 225 -0.93 -0.03 -17.37
CA MET A 225 -1.47 -0.78 -18.52
C MET A 225 -1.14 -0.12 -19.85
N GLU A 226 -1.23 1.20 -19.95
CA GLU A 226 -0.83 1.96 -21.14
C GLU A 226 0.65 1.77 -21.45
N ASP A 227 1.49 1.78 -20.42
CA ASP A 227 2.94 1.57 -20.54
C ASP A 227 3.29 0.14 -20.99
N LEU A 228 2.64 -0.86 -20.39
CA LEU A 228 2.77 -2.26 -20.81
C LEU A 228 2.38 -2.41 -22.27
N LYS A 229 1.20 -1.88 -22.66
CA LYS A 229 0.71 -1.90 -24.05
C LYS A 229 1.63 -1.18 -25.02
N SER A 230 2.20 -0.04 -24.60
CA SER A 230 3.14 0.75 -25.41
C SER A 230 4.43 -0.02 -25.66
N MET A 231 5.02 -0.58 -24.61
CA MET A 231 6.23 -1.39 -24.68
C MET A 231 6.03 -2.64 -25.55
N THR A 232 4.87 -3.29 -25.48
CA THR A 232 4.58 -4.48 -26.28
C THR A 232 4.19 -4.15 -27.73
N ARG A 233 3.89 -2.88 -28.05
CA ARG A 233 3.56 -2.44 -29.42
C ARG A 233 4.80 -2.28 -30.30
N TYR A 234 5.89 -1.75 -29.74
CA TYR A 234 7.15 -1.55 -30.46
C TYR A 234 8.29 -2.22 -29.68
N VAL A 235 8.49 -3.51 -29.93
CA VAL A 235 9.63 -4.24 -29.35
C VAL A 235 10.92 -3.70 -29.98
N THR A 236 11.58 -2.77 -29.28
CA THR A 236 12.90 -2.27 -29.69
C THR A 236 13.97 -3.20 -29.10
N TRP A 237 14.86 -3.70 -29.95
CA TRP A 237 16.01 -4.54 -29.57
C TRP A 237 17.00 -3.86 -28.60
N SER A 238 16.74 -2.60 -28.24
CA SER A 238 17.47 -1.81 -27.25
C SER A 238 17.08 -2.10 -25.80
N ILE A 239 16.23 -3.10 -25.54
CA ILE A 239 15.89 -3.54 -24.17
C ILE A 239 17.08 -4.33 -23.57
N HIS A 240 18.06 -3.55 -23.10
CA HIS A 240 19.14 -3.79 -22.16
C HIS A 240 20.21 -4.88 -22.45
N ASN A 241 21.46 -4.43 -22.32
CA ASN A 241 22.74 -5.02 -22.73
C ASN A 241 23.12 -6.38 -22.09
N LYS A 242 22.34 -6.88 -21.12
CA LYS A 242 22.75 -8.02 -20.26
C LYS A 242 22.48 -9.40 -20.90
N GLY A 243 21.45 -9.53 -21.72
CA GLY A 243 21.10 -10.80 -22.41
C GLY A 243 21.83 -11.03 -23.74
N ARG A 244 22.44 -9.99 -24.31
CA ARG A 244 23.08 -10.06 -25.64
C ARG A 244 24.28 -10.99 -25.69
N SER A 245 25.03 -11.11 -24.61
CA SER A 245 26.20 -12.00 -24.52
C SER A 245 25.79 -13.47 -24.56
N ALA A 246 24.68 -13.81 -23.90
CA ALA A 246 24.14 -15.17 -23.85
C ALA A 246 23.57 -15.59 -25.21
N LEU A 247 22.77 -14.72 -25.84
CA LEU A 247 22.24 -14.99 -27.18
C LEU A 247 23.37 -15.02 -28.23
N ARG A 248 24.41 -14.19 -28.09
CA ARG A 248 25.61 -14.23 -28.94
C ARG A 248 26.38 -15.55 -28.79
N HIS A 249 26.57 -16.04 -27.57
CA HIS A 249 27.22 -17.33 -27.32
C HIS A 249 26.40 -18.48 -27.89
N PHE A 250 25.07 -18.45 -27.71
CA PHE A 250 24.15 -19.45 -28.24
C PHE A 250 24.17 -19.47 -29.78
N LEU A 251 24.01 -18.31 -30.44
CA LEU A 251 24.09 -18.20 -31.90
C LEU A 251 25.47 -18.59 -32.45
N GLY A 252 26.57 -18.27 -31.74
CA GLY A 252 27.91 -18.71 -32.09
C GLY A 252 28.08 -20.23 -32.04
N SER A 253 27.44 -20.90 -31.08
CA SER A 253 27.44 -22.38 -31.01
C SER A 253 26.63 -23.01 -32.14
N VAL A 254 25.52 -22.40 -32.55
CA VAL A 254 24.69 -22.90 -33.66
C VAL A 254 25.37 -22.70 -35.02
N ALA A 255 26.02 -21.56 -35.23
CA ALA A 255 26.79 -21.28 -36.45
C ALA A 255 27.98 -22.25 -36.61
N THR A 256 28.66 -22.60 -35.51
CA THR A 256 29.78 -23.56 -35.55
C THR A 256 29.33 -25.01 -35.78
N THR A 257 28.09 -25.37 -35.42
CA THR A 257 27.50 -26.67 -35.79
C THR A 257 26.98 -26.74 -37.22
N ALA A 258 26.58 -25.62 -37.83
CA ALA A 258 26.15 -25.58 -39.23
C ALA A 258 27.31 -25.78 -40.22
N ASP A 259 28.52 -25.33 -39.87
CA ASP A 259 29.75 -25.49 -40.65
C ASP A 259 30.36 -26.92 -40.60
N GLN A 260 29.75 -27.87 -39.86
CA GLN A 260 30.22 -29.25 -39.76
C GLN A 260 29.35 -30.28 -40.52
N SER A 261 28.62 -29.85 -41.55
CA SER A 261 27.93 -30.77 -42.47
C SER A 261 28.80 -31.07 -43.70
N PRO A 262 29.08 -32.35 -44.06
CA PRO A 262 29.98 -32.69 -45.14
C PRO A 262 29.21 -33.04 -46.43
N THR A 263 29.07 -32.11 -47.37
CA THR A 263 28.76 -32.34 -48.81
C THR A 263 28.88 -30.99 -49.52
N SER A 264 29.47 -30.78 -50.70
CA SER A 264 30.05 -31.65 -51.73
C SER A 264 30.68 -30.73 -52.78
N ASN A 265 31.79 -31.18 -53.36
CA ASN A 265 32.59 -30.52 -54.39
C ASN A 265 31.77 -30.00 -55.58
N LEU A 266 32.18 -28.83 -56.12
CA LEU A 266 32.17 -28.53 -57.56
C LEU A 266 33.24 -27.45 -57.86
N THR A 267 34.35 -27.92 -58.42
CA THR A 267 35.18 -27.34 -59.48
C THR A 267 35.43 -25.83 -59.52
N ASN A 268 36.70 -25.41 -59.38
CA ASN A 268 37.38 -24.73 -60.49
C ASN A 268 38.90 -24.92 -60.50
N ILE A 269 39.43 -24.95 -61.72
CA ILE A 269 40.76 -25.39 -62.16
C ILE A 269 41.72 -24.19 -62.29
N GLY A 270 43.00 -24.41 -61.96
CA GLY A 270 44.18 -23.62 -62.40
C GLY A 270 44.45 -22.35 -61.58
N LEU A 271 45.65 -22.05 -61.09
CA LEU A 271 46.99 -22.26 -61.64
C LEU A 271 48.04 -22.36 -60.51
N GLU A 272 49.18 -22.89 -60.90
CA GLU A 272 50.35 -23.37 -60.15
C GLU A 272 51.06 -22.34 -59.24
N GLY A 273 51.77 -22.88 -58.22
CA GLY A 273 52.89 -22.19 -57.57
C GLY A 273 53.11 -22.58 -56.11
N SER A 274 53.91 -23.60 -55.86
CA SER A 274 54.49 -23.98 -54.55
C SER A 274 55.84 -24.66 -54.83
N PRO A 275 56.77 -24.84 -53.87
CA PRO A 275 57.02 -24.22 -52.55
C PRO A 275 58.54 -23.81 -52.47
N PRO A 276 59.32 -23.74 -51.36
CA PRO A 276 59.01 -24.10 -49.96
C PRO A 276 59.59 -23.23 -48.81
N PHE A 277 58.91 -23.35 -47.66
CA PHE A 277 59.47 -23.71 -46.34
C PHE A 277 60.74 -23.00 -45.85
N ASN A 278 60.63 -22.21 -44.78
CA ASN A 278 61.33 -22.57 -43.54
C ASN A 278 60.84 -21.84 -42.28
N ARG A 279 60.83 -22.63 -41.22
CA ARG A 279 60.56 -22.33 -39.82
C ARG A 279 61.87 -21.85 -39.18
N THR A 280 61.80 -20.90 -38.23
CA THR A 280 62.51 -20.87 -36.91
C THR A 280 62.85 -19.44 -36.45
N ILE A 281 62.16 -19.02 -35.38
CA ILE A 281 62.65 -18.43 -34.12
C ILE A 281 64.00 -17.66 -34.22
N SER A 282 64.02 -16.35 -33.89
CA SER A 282 64.63 -15.89 -32.62
C SER A 282 65.09 -14.41 -32.45
N TYR A 283 64.94 -13.94 -31.19
CA TYR A 283 65.60 -12.89 -30.36
C TYR A 283 66.06 -11.50 -30.91
N LYS A 284 65.48 -10.46 -30.28
CA LYS A 284 66.07 -9.21 -29.72
C LYS A 284 67.10 -8.40 -30.55
N LEU A 285 66.83 -7.10 -30.77
CA LEU A 285 67.44 -5.98 -30.01
C LEU A 285 66.86 -4.61 -30.43
N ASP A 286 66.82 -3.70 -29.46
CA ASP A 286 66.39 -2.31 -29.51
C ASP A 286 67.02 -1.45 -30.61
N HIS A 287 66.24 -0.54 -31.21
CA HIS A 287 66.73 0.81 -31.47
C HIS A 287 65.63 1.89 -31.47
N LYS A 288 65.98 2.96 -30.76
CA LYS A 288 65.27 4.19 -30.44
C LYS A 288 65.18 5.11 -31.67
N GLY A 289 63.99 5.59 -32.00
CA GLY A 289 63.80 6.60 -33.05
C GLY A 289 62.38 7.14 -33.09
N ARG A 290 62.12 8.24 -32.38
CA ARG A 290 60.96 9.13 -32.59
C ARG A 290 61.26 9.98 -33.83
N PRO A 291 60.31 10.15 -34.77
CA PRO A 291 59.69 11.46 -34.89
C PRO A 291 58.16 11.39 -34.99
N GLU A 292 57.55 12.51 -34.61
CA GLU A 292 56.13 12.81 -34.72
C GLU A 292 55.65 12.82 -36.16
N ASN A 293 54.43 12.32 -36.42
CA ASN A 293 53.38 13.08 -37.11
C ASN A 293 52.04 12.33 -37.15
N LYS A 294 51.00 13.05 -36.73
CA LYS A 294 49.54 12.93 -36.99
C LYS A 294 49.03 11.67 -37.70
N ALA A 295 48.24 10.86 -36.98
CA ALA A 295 47.12 10.12 -37.55
C ALA A 295 46.02 9.92 -36.48
N THR A 296 44.85 10.48 -36.77
CA THR A 296 43.59 10.39 -36.06
C THR A 296 43.19 8.92 -35.86
N SER A 297 42.97 8.49 -34.62
CA SER A 297 42.40 7.16 -34.32
C SER A 297 40.87 7.21 -34.41
N PRO A 298 40.20 6.41 -35.25
CA PRO A 298 38.77 6.21 -35.14
C PRO A 298 38.51 5.14 -34.08
N ILE A 299 38.29 5.57 -32.84
CA ILE A 299 37.68 4.73 -31.80
C ILE A 299 36.18 5.02 -31.85
N HIS A 300 35.42 4.34 -32.72
CA HIS A 300 33.97 4.11 -32.50
C HIS A 300 33.22 3.16 -33.46
N GLU A 301 33.87 2.40 -34.35
CA GLU A 301 33.13 1.61 -35.37
C GLU A 301 32.94 0.10 -35.09
N SER A 302 33.59 -0.48 -34.07
CA SER A 302 33.57 -1.96 -33.89
C SER A 302 32.27 -2.52 -33.30
N SER A 303 31.54 -1.74 -32.49
CA SER A 303 30.26 -2.19 -31.90
C SER A 303 29.09 -2.15 -32.88
N GLN A 304 29.10 -1.22 -33.85
CA GLN A 304 28.05 -1.12 -34.88
C GLN A 304 28.25 -2.15 -35.99
N THR A 305 29.49 -2.36 -36.46
CA THR A 305 29.79 -3.36 -37.50
C THR A 305 29.56 -4.80 -37.04
N THR A 306 29.74 -5.09 -35.75
CA THR A 306 29.42 -6.42 -35.19
C THR A 306 27.92 -6.63 -34.98
N HIS A 307 27.16 -5.57 -34.69
CA HIS A 307 25.69 -5.61 -34.63
C HIS A 307 25.09 -5.95 -36.00
N VAL A 308 25.56 -5.27 -37.06
CA VAL A 308 25.12 -5.52 -38.44
C VAL A 308 25.43 -6.96 -38.88
N LYS A 309 26.61 -7.49 -38.56
CA LYS A 309 26.97 -8.88 -38.92
C LYS A 309 26.10 -9.94 -38.23
N LEU A 310 25.73 -9.74 -36.96
CA LEU A 310 24.91 -10.69 -36.20
C LEU A 310 23.43 -10.62 -36.60
N VAL A 311 22.93 -9.42 -36.91
CA VAL A 311 21.59 -9.22 -37.50
C VAL A 311 21.54 -9.85 -38.90
N ASN A 312 22.55 -9.66 -39.74
CA ASN A 312 22.61 -10.28 -41.07
C ASN A 312 22.72 -11.83 -40.99
N LEU A 313 23.37 -12.37 -39.96
CA LEU A 313 23.48 -13.82 -39.74
C LEU A 313 22.17 -14.41 -39.18
N LEU A 314 21.47 -13.67 -38.31
CA LEU A 314 20.09 -13.96 -37.90
C LEU A 314 19.15 -13.91 -39.10
N GLU A 315 19.17 -12.84 -39.89
CA GLU A 315 18.34 -12.72 -41.09
C GLU A 315 18.59 -13.88 -42.06
N SER A 316 19.84 -14.15 -42.44
CA SER A 316 20.17 -15.26 -43.37
C SER A 316 19.80 -16.67 -42.85
N THR A 317 19.75 -16.88 -41.53
CA THR A 317 19.38 -18.18 -40.94
C THR A 317 17.87 -18.32 -40.71
N LEU A 318 17.17 -17.20 -40.50
CA LEU A 318 15.76 -17.20 -40.09
C LEU A 318 14.78 -17.16 -41.27
N TRP A 319 15.22 -16.84 -42.49
CA TRP A 319 14.37 -16.93 -43.69
C TRP A 319 14.29 -18.36 -44.26
N ASN A 320 13.89 -19.36 -43.45
CA ASN A 320 13.87 -20.76 -43.87
C ASN A 320 12.51 -21.45 -43.63
N ARG A 321 11.94 -22.08 -44.67
CA ARG A 321 10.59 -22.70 -44.65
C ARG A 321 10.50 -23.98 -43.81
N LYS A 322 11.62 -24.69 -43.62
CA LYS A 322 11.65 -25.88 -42.77
C LYS A 322 12.11 -25.49 -41.38
N LEU A 323 11.17 -25.54 -40.42
CA LEU A 323 11.47 -25.41 -39.01
C LEU A 323 12.30 -26.62 -38.55
N ALA A 324 13.62 -26.48 -38.66
CA ALA A 324 14.57 -27.42 -38.08
C ALA A 324 14.52 -27.30 -36.55
N PRO A 325 14.81 -28.38 -35.79
CA PRO A 325 14.85 -28.32 -34.33
C PRO A 325 15.75 -27.18 -33.79
N THR A 326 16.84 -26.88 -34.49
CA THR A 326 17.76 -25.78 -34.17
C THR A 326 17.12 -24.39 -34.30
N LEU A 327 16.14 -24.20 -35.20
CA LEU A 327 15.39 -22.95 -35.35
C LEU A 327 14.34 -22.79 -34.25
N GLU A 328 13.73 -23.88 -33.77
CA GLU A 328 12.83 -23.86 -32.61
C GLU A 328 13.55 -23.40 -31.35
N ASP A 329 14.77 -23.88 -31.13
CA ASP A 329 15.59 -23.49 -29.99
C ASP A 329 15.99 -22.00 -30.07
N ILE A 330 16.30 -21.49 -31.27
CA ILE A 330 16.58 -20.06 -31.48
C ILE A 330 15.34 -19.22 -31.16
N VAL A 331 14.16 -19.60 -31.65
CA VAL A 331 12.91 -18.86 -31.37
C VAL A 331 12.59 -18.87 -29.87
N ASN A 332 12.73 -20.02 -29.20
CA ASN A 332 12.55 -20.12 -27.76
C ASN A 332 13.51 -19.21 -26.98
N ALA A 333 14.79 -19.19 -27.35
CA ALA A 333 15.78 -18.31 -26.73
C ALA A 333 15.45 -16.82 -26.95
N LEU A 334 15.01 -16.46 -28.17
CA LEU A 334 14.60 -15.10 -28.51
C LEU A 334 13.38 -14.65 -27.70
N VAL A 335 12.34 -15.48 -27.61
CA VAL A 335 11.13 -15.17 -26.84
C VAL A 335 11.46 -15.01 -25.36
N ALA A 336 12.27 -15.93 -24.80
CA ALA A 336 12.70 -15.82 -23.42
C ALA A 336 13.41 -14.49 -23.16
N GLN A 337 14.34 -14.08 -24.04
CA GLN A 337 15.05 -12.82 -23.88
C GLN A 337 14.13 -11.59 -23.99
N ILE A 338 13.19 -11.57 -24.94
CA ILE A 338 12.24 -10.47 -25.10
C ILE A 338 11.34 -10.38 -23.87
N PHE A 339 10.83 -11.51 -23.39
CA PHE A 339 9.99 -11.60 -22.20
C PHE A 339 10.74 -11.10 -20.95
N GLU A 340 12.00 -11.49 -20.75
CA GLU A 340 12.83 -10.99 -19.65
C GLU A 340 13.01 -9.47 -19.71
N GLY A 341 13.21 -8.93 -20.91
CA GLY A 341 13.30 -7.49 -21.13
C GLY A 341 12.01 -6.75 -20.76
N ILE A 342 10.86 -7.30 -21.17
CA ILE A 342 9.53 -6.77 -20.83
C ILE A 342 9.29 -6.84 -19.32
N ARG A 343 9.63 -7.97 -18.69
CA ARG A 343 9.51 -8.19 -17.23
C ARG A 343 10.28 -7.14 -16.45
N ASP A 344 11.56 -6.98 -16.76
CA ASP A 344 12.45 -6.08 -16.01
C ASP A 344 11.97 -4.62 -16.12
N HIS A 345 11.52 -4.21 -17.31
CA HIS A 345 10.92 -2.91 -17.50
C HIS A 345 9.59 -2.78 -16.75
N CYS A 346 8.70 -3.77 -16.85
CA CYS A 346 7.41 -3.78 -16.17
C CYS A 346 7.58 -3.63 -14.66
N VAL A 347 8.52 -4.37 -14.05
CA VAL A 347 8.79 -4.30 -12.61
C VAL A 347 9.30 -2.91 -12.20
N ALA A 348 10.31 -2.38 -12.91
CA ALA A 348 10.86 -1.06 -12.61
C ALA A 348 9.84 0.07 -12.82
N SER A 349 9.05 -0.05 -13.90
CA SER A 349 8.03 0.91 -14.29
C SER A 349 6.84 0.91 -13.32
N ALA A 350 6.35 -0.28 -12.94
CA ALA A 350 5.29 -0.41 -11.94
C ALA A 350 5.69 0.18 -10.60
N GLU A 351 6.90 -0.14 -10.12
CA GLU A 351 7.42 0.43 -8.87
C GLU A 351 7.46 1.96 -8.91
N MET A 352 8.05 2.53 -9.97
CA MET A 352 8.09 3.98 -10.15
C MET A 352 6.69 4.58 -10.21
N LYS A 353 5.78 3.97 -10.99
CA LYS A 353 4.44 4.49 -11.21
C LYS A 353 3.59 4.44 -9.94
N PHE A 354 3.57 3.32 -9.21
CA PHE A 354 2.85 3.24 -7.94
C PHE A 354 3.41 4.22 -6.91
N ASN A 355 4.73 4.42 -6.84
CA ASN A 355 5.28 5.43 -5.94
C ASN A 355 4.84 6.86 -6.33
N CYS A 356 4.97 7.23 -7.61
CA CYS A 356 4.73 8.61 -8.07
C CYS A 356 3.25 8.94 -8.31
N PHE A 357 2.43 7.97 -8.72
CA PHE A 357 1.04 8.16 -9.14
C PHE A 357 0.02 7.48 -8.24
N PHE A 358 0.45 6.71 -7.24
CA PHE A 358 -0.45 6.16 -6.23
C PHE A 358 -0.10 6.66 -4.82
N LEU A 359 1.13 6.42 -4.34
CA LEU A 359 1.54 6.84 -3.00
C LEU A 359 1.69 8.36 -2.86
N MET A 360 2.41 9.04 -3.76
CA MET A 360 2.62 10.49 -3.65
C MET A 360 1.32 11.31 -3.72
N PRO A 361 0.32 10.99 -4.57
CA PRO A 361 -0.98 11.64 -4.52
C PRO A 361 -1.67 11.56 -3.15
N MET A 362 -1.50 10.48 -2.40
CA MET A 362 -2.04 10.39 -1.03
C MET A 362 -1.37 11.38 -0.08
N VAL A 363 -0.10 11.68 -0.31
CA VAL A 363 0.68 12.59 0.55
C VAL A 363 0.43 14.05 0.15
N ASP A 364 0.41 14.35 -1.15
CA ASP A 364 0.46 15.72 -1.64
C ASP A 364 -0.89 16.25 -2.16
N LYS A 365 -1.71 15.38 -2.77
CA LYS A 365 -2.97 15.81 -3.43
C LYS A 365 -4.19 15.60 -2.55
N PHE A 366 -4.30 14.45 -1.88
CA PHE A 366 -5.43 14.14 -1.01
C PHE A 366 -5.71 15.23 0.04
N PRO A 367 -4.69 15.82 0.72
CA PRO A 367 -4.95 16.91 1.67
C PRO A 367 -5.67 18.12 1.05
N ALA A 368 -5.39 18.45 -0.22
CA ALA A 368 -6.07 19.55 -0.90
C ALA A 368 -7.51 19.15 -1.27
N VAL A 369 -7.69 17.96 -1.83
CA VAL A 369 -9.01 17.42 -2.21
C VAL A 369 -9.94 17.34 -1.00
N LEU A 370 -9.48 16.78 0.12
CA LEU A 370 -10.29 16.67 1.33
C LEU A 370 -10.68 18.05 1.90
N ARG A 371 -9.78 19.04 1.81
CA ARG A 371 -10.09 20.41 2.23
C ARG A 371 -11.21 20.99 1.37
N GLU A 372 -11.05 20.91 0.06
CA GLU A 372 -12.03 21.43 -0.90
C GLU A 372 -13.41 20.77 -0.75
N GLU A 373 -13.46 19.43 -0.69
CA GLU A 373 -14.72 18.69 -0.50
C GLU A 373 -15.44 19.07 0.80
N LEU A 374 -14.69 19.24 1.89
CA LEU A 374 -15.27 19.65 3.17
C LEU A 374 -15.73 21.11 3.18
N GLU A 375 -14.98 22.04 2.57
CA GLU A 375 -15.42 23.43 2.47
C GLU A 375 -16.67 23.56 1.58
N ILE A 376 -16.77 22.80 0.49
CA ILE A 376 -18.00 22.72 -0.33
C ILE A 376 -19.16 22.20 0.53
N ALA A 377 -18.96 21.10 1.25
CA ALA A 377 -19.99 20.55 2.13
C ALA A 377 -20.44 21.54 3.23
N PHE A 378 -19.53 22.37 3.75
CA PHE A 378 -19.86 23.44 4.70
C PHE A 378 -20.60 24.62 4.05
N GLN A 379 -20.35 24.92 2.79
CA GLN A 379 -21.01 26.02 2.06
C GLN A 379 -22.41 25.64 1.60
N GLU A 380 -22.62 24.40 1.18
CA GLU A 380 -23.91 23.90 0.67
C GLU A 380 -24.94 23.62 1.78
N ASN A 381 -24.62 23.93 3.06
CA ASN A 381 -25.44 23.63 4.23
C ASN A 381 -25.94 22.17 4.25
N ILE A 382 -25.16 21.25 3.70
CA ILE A 382 -25.34 19.83 3.99
C ILE A 382 -25.23 19.73 5.50
N ASP A 383 -26.13 19.01 6.17
CA ASP A 383 -26.08 18.86 7.63
C ASP A 383 -24.92 17.93 8.02
N VAL A 384 -23.68 18.40 7.77
CA VAL A 384 -22.41 17.67 7.90
C VAL A 384 -22.20 17.16 9.32
N PHE A 385 -22.85 17.80 10.29
CA PHE A 385 -22.76 17.42 11.70
C PHE A 385 -24.07 16.88 12.27
N ASN A 386 -25.12 16.77 11.45
CA ASN A 386 -26.47 16.40 11.86
C ASN A 386 -27.00 17.27 13.02
N VAL A 387 -26.73 18.59 12.94
CA VAL A 387 -27.00 19.59 13.97
C VAL A 387 -28.47 19.58 14.36
N ALA A 388 -29.38 19.36 13.41
CA ALA A 388 -30.82 19.34 13.69
C ALA A 388 -31.20 18.18 14.62
N GLN A 389 -30.76 16.95 14.32
CA GLN A 389 -31.06 15.79 15.17
C GLN A 389 -30.33 15.87 16.52
N VAL A 390 -29.06 16.30 16.52
CA VAL A 390 -28.28 16.44 17.76
C VAL A 390 -28.90 17.52 18.67
N ARG A 391 -29.32 18.65 18.10
CA ARG A 391 -30.04 19.70 18.85
C ARG A 391 -31.34 19.18 19.41
N GLN A 392 -32.15 18.48 18.62
CA GLN A 392 -33.42 17.93 19.07
C GLN A 392 -33.24 16.95 20.24
N GLY A 393 -32.24 16.05 20.16
CA GLY A 393 -31.92 15.12 21.23
C GLY A 393 -31.48 15.82 22.52
N LEU A 394 -30.58 16.81 22.41
CA LEU A 394 -30.12 17.59 23.55
C LEU A 394 -31.22 18.48 24.14
N GLU A 395 -32.12 19.02 23.32
CA GLU A 395 -33.28 19.79 23.78
C GLU A 395 -34.28 18.91 24.55
N GLN A 396 -34.49 17.68 24.08
CA GLN A 396 -35.30 16.68 24.78
C GLN A 396 -34.67 16.28 26.11
N GLU A 397 -33.37 15.95 26.13
CA GLU A 397 -32.64 15.63 27.36
C GLU A 397 -32.67 16.79 28.35
N ARG A 398 -32.51 18.04 27.88
CA ARG A 398 -32.65 19.24 28.72
C ARG A 398 -34.06 19.34 29.32
N ALA A 399 -35.10 19.08 28.54
CA ALA A 399 -36.48 19.13 29.02
C ALA A 399 -36.74 18.04 30.08
N ASP A 400 -36.26 16.82 29.86
CA ASP A 400 -36.39 15.70 30.78
C ASP A 400 -35.62 15.95 32.08
N LEU A 401 -34.37 16.41 32.00
CA LEU A 401 -33.55 16.76 33.18
C LEU A 401 -34.16 17.93 33.96
N ALA A 402 -34.73 18.94 33.29
CA ALA A 402 -35.43 20.04 33.96
C ALA A 402 -36.69 19.56 34.69
N LEU A 403 -37.41 18.60 34.11
CA LEU A 403 -38.58 18.00 34.75
C LEU A 403 -38.19 17.13 35.95
N GLN A 404 -37.14 16.32 35.83
CA GLN A 404 -36.58 15.54 36.93
C GLN A 404 -36.07 16.44 38.06
N LEU A 405 -35.35 17.52 37.75
CA LEU A 405 -34.89 18.50 38.73
C LEU A 405 -36.07 19.05 39.54
N LYS A 406 -37.14 19.49 38.86
CA LYS A 406 -38.34 20.04 39.51
C LYS A 406 -39.06 19.01 40.39
N GLN A 407 -39.05 17.73 40.01
CA GLN A 407 -39.63 16.65 40.82
C GLN A 407 -38.78 16.39 42.08
N VAL A 408 -37.45 16.32 41.93
CA VAL A 408 -36.52 16.08 43.04
C VAL A 408 -36.50 17.27 44.00
N GLU A 409 -36.56 18.51 43.52
CA GLU A 409 -36.70 19.72 44.35
C GLU A 409 -37.97 19.68 45.20
N LYS A 410 -39.12 19.38 44.59
CA LYS A 410 -40.39 19.22 45.33
C LYS A 410 -40.33 18.13 46.38
N LEU A 411 -39.67 17.01 46.07
CA LEU A 411 -39.51 15.90 47.01
C LEU A 411 -38.57 16.31 48.16
N HIS A 412 -37.48 16.99 47.85
CA HIS A 412 -36.53 17.52 48.80
C HIS A 412 -37.18 18.51 49.78
N GLU A 413 -37.98 19.47 49.29
CA GLU A 413 -38.73 20.41 50.13
C GLU A 413 -39.72 19.70 51.07
N LYS A 414 -40.43 18.68 50.58
CA LYS A 414 -41.34 17.87 51.41
C LYS A 414 -40.59 17.13 52.51
N PHE A 415 -39.47 16.49 52.19
CA PHE A 415 -38.67 15.75 53.18
C PHE A 415 -38.01 16.69 54.20
N ILE A 416 -37.58 17.89 53.80
CA ILE A 416 -37.12 18.93 54.73
C ILE A 416 -38.25 19.39 55.66
N SER A 417 -39.45 19.65 55.11
CA SER A 417 -40.60 20.07 55.91
C SER A 417 -41.00 19.00 56.94
N ILE A 418 -41.03 17.73 56.53
CA ILE A 418 -41.29 16.58 57.42
C ILE A 418 -40.20 16.47 58.50
N HIS A 419 -38.92 16.58 58.12
CA HIS A 419 -37.81 16.58 59.07
C HIS A 419 -37.94 17.71 60.10
N TYR A 420 -38.29 18.92 59.65
CA TYR A 420 -38.51 20.07 60.54
C TYR A 420 -39.66 19.82 61.51
N GLN A 421 -40.81 19.34 61.02
CA GLN A 421 -41.97 18.98 61.86
C GLN A 421 -41.65 17.88 62.87
N LEU A 422 -40.88 16.86 62.49
CA LEU A 422 -40.45 15.79 63.40
C LEU A 422 -39.47 16.31 64.46
N SER A 423 -38.53 17.18 64.07
CA SER A 423 -37.57 17.79 65.01
C SER A 423 -38.21 18.79 65.98
N SER A 424 -39.27 19.51 65.57
CA SER A 424 -40.02 20.42 66.45
C SER A 424 -41.00 19.70 67.38
N SER A 425 -41.25 18.40 67.16
CA SER A 425 -42.19 17.58 67.93
C SER A 425 -41.50 16.72 69.00
N GLN A 426 -40.16 16.74 69.10
CA GLN A 426 -39.43 16.08 70.18
C GLN A 426 -39.46 16.93 71.46
N PRO A 427 -39.90 16.40 72.62
CA PRO A 427 -39.87 17.13 73.88
C PRO A 427 -38.44 17.28 74.41
N VAL A 428 -38.13 18.47 74.91
CA VAL A 428 -36.91 18.79 75.68
C VAL A 428 -36.80 17.84 76.89
N PRO A 429 -35.63 17.22 77.17
CA PRO A 429 -35.47 16.43 78.38
C PRO A 429 -35.40 17.36 79.61
N HIS A 430 -36.34 17.20 80.54
CA HIS A 430 -36.27 17.85 81.85
C HIS A 430 -35.17 17.22 82.72
N PRO A 431 -34.52 18.00 83.61
CA PRO A 431 -33.36 17.57 84.40
C PRO A 431 -33.78 16.71 85.59
N GLN A 432 -33.14 15.54 85.76
CA GLN A 432 -33.29 14.72 86.96
C GLN A 432 -32.51 15.32 88.13
N GLN A 433 -33.25 15.75 89.13
CA GLN A 433 -32.79 16.05 90.48
C GLN A 433 -33.29 14.91 91.36
N GLU A 434 -32.40 14.06 91.88
CA GLU A 434 -32.52 13.51 93.25
C GLU A 434 -31.27 12.74 93.69
N THR A 435 -31.00 12.94 94.96
CA THR A 435 -29.86 12.62 95.80
C THR A 435 -29.90 11.21 96.38
N GLY A 436 -28.73 10.67 96.75
CA GLY A 436 -28.60 9.98 98.04
C GLY A 436 -28.34 8.47 98.05
N GLU A 437 -27.10 8.13 98.39
CA GLU A 437 -26.66 7.02 99.27
C GLU A 437 -26.72 5.54 98.80
N GLY A 438 -25.58 4.84 98.97
CA GLY A 438 -25.51 3.38 99.06
C GLY A 438 -24.19 2.77 98.60
N TRP A 439 -23.38 2.31 99.56
CA TRP A 439 -22.00 1.81 99.44
C TRP A 439 -21.72 0.56 98.58
N SER A 440 -20.43 0.46 98.19
CA SER A 440 -19.57 -0.76 98.08
C SER A 440 -19.84 -1.74 96.93
N ALA A 441 -18.88 -2.33 96.20
CA ALA A 441 -17.43 -2.41 96.28
C ALA A 441 -16.86 -2.74 94.89
N SER A 442 -15.64 -2.27 94.60
CA SER A 442 -14.74 -2.84 93.57
C SER A 442 -14.09 -4.12 94.13
N PRO A 443 -13.42 -4.99 93.33
CA PRO A 443 -12.17 -4.58 92.68
C PRO A 443 -11.90 -5.17 91.27
N ALA A 444 -10.95 -4.50 90.62
CA ALA A 444 -9.83 -5.09 89.85
C ALA A 444 -10.17 -5.66 88.46
N ASP A 445 -9.34 -5.57 87.43
CA ASP A 445 -8.05 -4.94 87.12
C ASP A 445 -7.77 -5.55 85.73
N THR A 446 -7.54 -4.85 84.64
CA THR A 446 -6.23 -4.37 84.16
C THR A 446 -6.43 -4.16 82.65
N GLY A 447 -6.01 -3.01 82.11
CA GLY A 447 -5.81 -2.84 80.67
C GLY A 447 -4.46 -3.43 80.23
N PRO A 448 -3.73 -2.79 79.29
CA PRO A 448 -4.19 -2.08 78.11
C PRO A 448 -3.31 -2.40 76.85
N SER A 449 -3.63 -1.71 75.74
CA SER A 449 -2.70 -1.31 74.65
C SER A 449 -2.27 -2.41 73.67
N VAL A 450 -2.31 -2.20 72.34
CA VAL A 450 -1.95 -1.03 71.53
C VAL A 450 -2.95 -0.80 70.41
#